data_AF-A0A7X5E4W8-F1
#
_entry.id   AF-A0A7X5E4W8-F1
#
_cell.length_a   1.000
_cell.length_b   1.000
_cell.length_c   1.000
_cell.angle_alpha   90.00
_cell.angle_beta   90.00
_cell.angle_gamma   90.00
#
_symmetry.space_group_name_H-M   'P 1'
#
loop_
_entity.id
_entity.type
_entity.pdbx_description
1 polymer ?
#
loop_
_entity_poly.entity_id
_entity_poly.type
_entity_poly.pdbx_seq_one_letter_code
_entity_poly.pdbx_strand_id
1 'polypeptide(L)'
;MENTDMTVFSNLCSDTSRQDNTTAFPSMIEWATATNKAIAPMEFPDALHYLMKDQKMTVEHLEETSLISTRTIIRLSNDPDYGVTREHIVALSVGLTLPPIISMELLRKAGLVMKNTMRHNTYCMVLCEMYSCKIEAVNQFLVSLNIPPLTRLGAKM
;
A
#
# COMPACT_ATOMS: atom_id res chain seq x y z
N MET A 1 -11.26 -0.15 30.74
CA MET A 1 -10.84 -0.32 29.34
C MET A 1 -9.33 -0.44 29.39
N GLU A 2 -8.86 -1.68 29.37
CA GLU A 2 -7.45 -2.02 29.56
C GLU A 2 -6.64 -1.63 28.33
N ASN A 3 -5.52 -0.95 28.58
CA ASN A 3 -4.56 -0.43 27.60
C ASN A 3 -3.74 -1.54 26.92
N THR A 4 -4.38 -2.57 26.37
CA THR A 4 -3.69 -3.75 25.85
C THR A 4 -3.44 -3.69 24.33
N ASP A 5 -4.11 -2.79 23.59
CA ASP A 5 -4.02 -2.75 22.11
C ASP A 5 -2.94 -1.83 21.52
N MET A 6 -2.46 -0.82 22.25
CA MET A 6 -1.47 0.12 21.70
C MET A 6 -0.04 -0.46 21.59
N THR A 7 0.28 -1.49 22.37
CA THR A 7 1.57 -2.19 22.32
C THR A 7 1.65 -3.17 21.14
N VAL A 8 0.52 -3.68 20.65
CA VAL A 8 0.48 -4.54 19.46
C VAL A 8 0.96 -3.76 18.23
N PHE A 9 0.45 -2.54 18.05
CA PHE A 9 0.81 -1.68 16.92
C PHE A 9 2.32 -1.41 16.81
N SER A 10 3.01 -1.17 17.93
CA SER A 10 4.45 -0.89 17.96
C SER A 10 5.32 -2.08 17.58
N ASN A 11 4.83 -3.32 17.73
CA ASN A 11 5.64 -4.53 17.58
C ASN A 11 5.55 -5.16 16.18
N LEU A 12 4.55 -4.81 15.37
CA LEU A 12 4.37 -5.40 14.02
C LEU A 12 5.32 -4.83 12.96
N CYS A 13 5.86 -3.62 13.17
CA CYS A 13 6.74 -2.94 12.20
C CYS A 13 8.18 -2.74 12.73
N SER A 14 8.61 -3.58 13.68
CA SER A 14 9.85 -3.47 14.47
C SER A 14 11.18 -3.43 13.69
N ASP A 15 11.17 -3.68 12.38
CA ASP A 15 12.40 -3.77 11.56
C ASP A 15 12.81 -2.44 10.90
N THR A 16 12.09 -1.34 11.12
CA THR A 16 12.60 -0.02 10.70
C THR A 16 13.63 0.44 11.73
N SER A 17 14.86 -0.05 11.59
CA SER A 17 16.02 0.58 12.21
C SER A 17 15.91 2.09 11.99
N ARG A 18 15.78 2.84 13.08
CA ARG A 18 15.86 4.30 13.11
C ARG A 18 17.25 4.74 12.63
N GLN A 19 17.51 4.67 11.34
CA GLN A 19 18.75 5.11 10.71
C GLN A 19 18.45 6.44 9.99
N ASP A 20 19.12 7.49 10.46
CA ASP A 20 19.17 8.88 9.97
C ASP A 20 17.87 9.52 9.47
N ASN A 21 17.04 9.97 10.42
CA ASN A 21 15.81 10.72 10.18
C ASN A 21 16.01 12.16 9.65
N THR A 22 17.25 12.66 9.58
CA THR A 22 17.50 14.07 9.21
C THR A 22 17.25 14.34 7.72
N THR A 23 17.45 13.36 6.84
CA THR A 23 17.28 13.53 5.37
C THR A 23 16.20 12.63 4.77
N ALA A 24 15.86 11.51 5.41
CA ALA A 24 14.90 10.54 4.86
C ALA A 24 13.49 11.12 4.64
N PHE A 25 12.97 11.88 5.61
CA PHE A 25 11.65 12.52 5.48
C PHE A 25 11.63 13.64 4.43
N PRO A 26 12.59 14.60 4.44
CA PRO A 26 12.68 15.58 3.35
C PRO A 26 12.74 14.94 1.96
N SER A 27 13.63 13.95 1.75
CA SER A 27 13.74 13.28 0.44
C SER A 27 12.47 12.54 0.04
N MET A 28 11.79 11.89 1.00
CA MET A 28 10.49 11.26 0.76
C MET A 28 9.44 12.29 0.32
N ILE A 29 9.37 13.46 0.99
CA ILE A 29 8.41 14.52 0.66
C ILE A 29 8.69 15.08 -0.74
N GLU A 30 9.95 15.36 -1.06
CA GLU A 30 10.36 15.85 -2.38
C GLU A 30 9.98 14.87 -3.48
N TRP A 31 10.35 13.59 -3.31
CA TRP A 31 10.02 12.53 -4.26
C TRP A 31 8.50 12.36 -4.39
N ALA A 32 7.77 12.29 -3.28
CA ALA A 32 6.33 12.08 -3.30
C ALA A 32 5.59 13.28 -3.93
N THR A 33 6.09 14.50 -3.74
CA THR A 33 5.55 15.71 -4.39
C THR A 33 5.78 15.69 -5.90
N ALA A 34 7.01 15.38 -6.34
CA ALA A 34 7.35 15.28 -7.74
C ALA A 34 6.54 14.16 -8.44
N THR A 35 6.45 13.00 -7.78
CA THR A 35 5.68 11.85 -8.25
C THR A 35 4.19 12.17 -8.37
N ASN A 36 3.57 12.77 -7.35
CA ASN A 36 2.17 13.17 -7.42
C ASN A 36 1.90 14.14 -8.57
N LYS A 37 2.80 15.10 -8.80
CA LYS A 37 2.69 16.01 -9.95
C LYS A 37 2.79 15.27 -11.29
N ALA A 38 3.67 14.27 -11.38
CA ALA A 38 3.84 13.47 -12.58
C ALA A 38 2.63 12.58 -12.87
N ILE A 39 2.08 11.91 -11.85
CA ILE A 39 0.94 11.01 -12.03
C ILE A 39 -0.40 11.73 -12.12
N ALA A 40 -0.53 12.97 -11.61
CA ALA A 40 -1.78 13.74 -11.60
C ALA A 40 -2.59 13.72 -12.92
N PRO A 41 -2.00 13.91 -14.12
CA PRO A 41 -2.73 13.86 -15.38
C PRO A 41 -2.97 12.45 -15.95
N MET A 42 -2.44 11.40 -15.31
CA MET A 42 -2.53 10.01 -15.77
C MET A 42 -3.81 9.32 -15.27
N GLU A 43 -4.30 8.37 -16.06
CA GLU A 43 -5.27 7.38 -15.59
C GLU A 43 -4.61 6.36 -14.65
N PHE A 44 -5.41 5.58 -13.94
CA PHE A 44 -4.90 4.62 -12.94
C PHE A 44 -3.85 3.63 -13.50
N PRO A 45 -4.07 2.94 -14.64
CA PRO A 45 -3.10 1.97 -15.15
C PRO A 45 -1.74 2.60 -15.47
N ASP A 46 -1.77 3.78 -16.10
CA ASP A 46 -0.56 4.54 -16.46
C ASP A 46 0.18 5.05 -15.22
N ALA A 47 -0.55 5.52 -14.20
CA ALA A 47 0.02 5.94 -12.94
C ALA A 47 0.70 4.77 -12.20
N LEU A 48 0.08 3.58 -12.19
CA LEU A 48 0.67 2.39 -11.59
C LEU A 48 1.95 1.98 -12.34
N HIS A 49 1.92 1.98 -13.68
CA HIS A 49 3.10 1.70 -14.49
C HIS A 49 4.24 2.71 -14.25
N TYR A 50 3.90 4.00 -14.12
CA TYR A 50 4.87 5.04 -13.78
C TYR A 50 5.55 4.76 -12.44
N LEU A 51 4.77 4.47 -11.38
CA LEU A 51 5.31 4.20 -10.04
C LEU A 51 6.22 2.97 -10.02
N MET A 52 5.82 1.89 -10.68
CA MET A 52 6.66 0.70 -10.79
C MET A 52 7.99 1.02 -11.47
N LYS A 53 7.96 1.76 -12.58
CA LYS A 53 9.17 2.14 -13.32
C LYS A 53 10.09 3.04 -12.49
N ASP A 54 9.53 4.05 -11.82
CA ASP A 54 10.28 5.01 -11.01
C ASP A 54 11.04 4.32 -9.87
N GLN A 55 10.40 3.34 -9.23
CA GLN A 55 11.03 2.53 -8.18
C GLN A 55 11.82 1.31 -8.69
N LYS A 56 11.92 1.11 -10.01
CA LYS A 56 12.55 -0.07 -10.63
C LYS A 56 11.94 -1.41 -10.17
N MET A 57 10.64 -1.39 -9.87
CA MET A 57 9.86 -2.53 -9.42
C MET A 57 9.44 -3.42 -10.60
N THR A 58 9.78 -4.71 -10.56
CA THR A 58 9.28 -5.70 -11.53
C THR A 58 7.91 -6.24 -11.10
N VAL A 59 7.20 -6.90 -12.02
CA VAL A 59 5.89 -7.51 -11.71
C VAL A 59 6.06 -8.65 -10.69
N GLU A 60 7.13 -9.44 -10.82
CA GLU A 60 7.43 -10.58 -9.93
C GLU A 60 7.80 -10.09 -8.53
N HIS A 61 8.63 -9.05 -8.44
CA HIS A 61 8.98 -8.50 -7.13
C HIS A 61 7.78 -7.82 -6.47
N LEU A 62 6.92 -7.15 -7.25
CA LEU A 62 5.67 -6.60 -6.72
C LEU A 62 4.69 -7.70 -6.29
N GLU A 63 4.66 -8.85 -6.97
CA GLU A 63 3.89 -10.01 -6.49
C GLU A 63 4.40 -10.49 -5.14
N GLU A 64 5.71 -10.56 -4.94
CA GLU A 64 6.29 -10.93 -3.63
C GLU A 64 5.94 -9.94 -2.53
N THR A 65 6.05 -8.63 -2.79
CA THR A 65 5.88 -7.59 -1.75
C THR A 65 4.43 -7.19 -1.51
N SER A 66 3.53 -7.40 -2.46
CA SER A 66 2.09 -7.10 -2.33
C SER A 66 1.21 -8.34 -2.16
N LEU A 67 1.73 -9.53 -2.49
CA LEU A 67 0.99 -10.79 -2.61
C LEU A 67 -0.18 -10.73 -3.62
N ILE A 68 -0.17 -9.76 -4.54
CA ILE A 68 -1.07 -9.71 -5.69
C ILE A 68 -0.43 -10.50 -6.83
N SER A 69 -1.16 -11.46 -7.42
CA SER A 69 -0.56 -12.29 -8.47
C SER A 69 -0.05 -11.46 -9.65
N THR A 70 1.05 -11.89 -10.28
CA THR A 70 1.59 -11.28 -11.51
C THR A 70 0.51 -11.02 -12.56
N ARG A 71 -0.38 -12.00 -12.78
CA ARG A 71 -1.52 -11.87 -13.70
C ARG A 71 -2.45 -10.71 -13.35
N THR A 72 -2.74 -10.52 -12.07
CA THR A 72 -3.60 -9.43 -11.59
C THR A 72 -2.88 -8.09 -11.70
N ILE A 73 -1.59 -8.01 -11.35
CA ILE A 73 -0.78 -6.80 -11.53
C ILE A 73 -0.78 -6.38 -13.01
N ILE A 74 -0.54 -7.31 -13.93
CA ILE A 74 -0.57 -7.04 -15.37
C ILE A 74 -1.93 -6.48 -15.81
N ARG A 75 -3.05 -7.03 -15.29
CA ARG A 75 -4.38 -6.50 -15.61
C ARG A 75 -4.60 -5.10 -15.04
N LEU A 76 -4.26 -4.87 -13.78
CA LEU A 76 -4.36 -3.56 -13.14
C LEU A 76 -3.56 -2.48 -13.90
N SER A 77 -2.43 -2.84 -14.49
CA SER A 77 -1.56 -1.91 -15.21
C SER A 77 -1.86 -1.76 -16.70
N ASN A 78 -2.66 -2.63 -17.32
CA ASN A 78 -2.85 -2.63 -18.79
C ASN A 78 -4.31 -2.68 -19.26
N ASP A 79 -5.25 -3.01 -18.39
CA ASP A 79 -6.67 -3.16 -18.72
C ASP A 79 -7.48 -2.06 -18.01
N PRO A 80 -7.86 -0.97 -18.71
CA PRO A 80 -8.63 0.13 -18.12
C PRO A 80 -10.00 -0.29 -17.59
N ASP A 81 -10.57 -1.39 -18.10
CA ASP A 81 -11.87 -1.91 -17.70
C ASP A 81 -11.77 -2.90 -16.53
N TYR A 82 -10.56 -3.24 -16.08
CA TYR A 82 -10.36 -4.15 -14.97
C TYR A 82 -10.77 -3.50 -13.64
N GLY A 83 -11.68 -4.15 -12.92
CA GLY A 83 -12.20 -3.65 -11.66
C GLY A 83 -11.13 -3.52 -10.57
N VAL A 84 -10.75 -2.29 -10.24
CA VAL A 84 -9.85 -1.97 -9.12
C VAL A 84 -10.64 -1.97 -7.80
N THR A 85 -10.07 -2.57 -6.76
CA THR A 85 -10.67 -2.65 -5.42
C THR A 85 -9.84 -1.85 -4.41
N ARG A 86 -10.40 -1.56 -3.23
CA ARG A 86 -9.66 -0.86 -2.17
C ARG A 86 -8.51 -1.72 -1.66
N GLU A 87 -8.74 -3.03 -1.58
CA GLU A 87 -7.76 -4.03 -1.20
C GLU A 87 -6.57 -4.05 -2.17
N HIS A 88 -6.82 -3.93 -3.49
CA HIS A 88 -5.75 -3.76 -4.48
C HIS A 88 -4.92 -2.50 -4.19
N ILE A 89 -5.56 -1.35 -3.95
CA ILE A 89 -4.84 -0.09 -3.68
C ILE A 89 -3.99 -0.19 -2.41
N VAL A 90 -4.54 -0.76 -1.33
CA VAL A 90 -3.81 -0.89 -0.06
C VAL A 90 -2.63 -1.85 -0.22
N ALA A 91 -2.82 -3.01 -0.84
CA ALA A 91 -1.76 -3.99 -1.04
C ALA A 91 -0.67 -3.48 -2.00
N LEU A 92 -1.04 -2.80 -3.09
CA LEU A 92 -0.08 -2.14 -3.99
C LEU A 92 0.70 -1.05 -3.26
N SER A 93 0.04 -0.24 -2.44
CA SER A 93 0.69 0.83 -1.69
C SER A 93 1.69 0.30 -0.69
N VAL A 94 1.38 -0.81 -0.02
CA VAL A 94 2.33 -1.50 0.87
C VAL A 94 3.49 -2.12 0.07
N GLY A 95 3.19 -2.85 -1.01
CA GLY A 95 4.22 -3.52 -1.82
C GLY A 95 5.19 -2.57 -2.55
N LEU A 96 4.72 -1.37 -2.89
CA LEU A 96 5.53 -0.27 -3.46
C LEU A 96 6.00 0.73 -2.38
N THR A 97 5.74 0.48 -1.11
CA THR A 97 6.07 1.38 0.00
C THR A 97 5.66 2.83 -0.25
N LEU A 98 4.47 3.04 -0.82
CA LEU A 98 3.97 4.35 -1.23
C LEU A 98 3.59 5.19 0.00
N PRO A 99 4.16 6.40 0.14
CA PRO A 99 3.74 7.35 1.16
C PRO A 99 2.25 7.70 1.01
N PRO A 100 1.63 8.18 2.10
CA PRO A 100 0.18 8.38 2.17
C PRO A 100 -0.34 9.27 1.04
N ILE A 101 0.40 10.33 0.69
CA ILE A 101 -0.02 11.27 -0.35
C ILE A 101 -0.08 10.67 -1.75
N ILE A 102 0.73 9.66 -2.05
CA ILE A 102 0.72 8.96 -3.35
C ILE A 102 -0.38 7.90 -3.36
N SER A 103 -0.50 7.13 -2.27
CA SER A 103 -1.56 6.12 -2.15
C SER A 103 -2.97 6.71 -2.24
N MET A 104 -3.18 7.92 -1.71
CA MET A 104 -4.46 8.61 -1.77
C MET A 104 -4.77 9.09 -3.20
N GLU A 105 -3.75 9.54 -3.93
CA GLU A 105 -3.89 9.92 -5.33
C GLU A 105 -4.20 8.71 -6.21
N LEU A 106 -3.58 7.55 -5.95
CA LEU A 106 -3.95 6.29 -6.60
C LEU A 106 -5.40 5.87 -6.32
N LEU A 107 -5.84 5.98 -5.06
CA LEU A 107 -7.22 5.67 -4.68
C LEU A 107 -8.22 6.55 -5.47
N ARG A 108 -7.92 7.85 -5.58
CA ARG A 108 -8.71 8.82 -6.34
C ARG A 108 -8.75 8.46 -7.83
N LYS A 109 -7.61 8.10 -8.43
CA LYS A 109 -7.50 7.67 -9.84
C LYS A 109 -8.27 6.41 -10.14
N ALA A 110 -8.35 5.49 -9.17
CA ALA A 110 -9.18 4.30 -9.29
C ALA A 110 -10.69 4.58 -9.10
N GLY A 111 -11.11 5.82 -8.89
CA GLY A 111 -12.51 6.18 -8.62
C GLY A 111 -13.02 5.65 -7.28
N LEU A 112 -12.12 5.32 -6.35
CA LEU A 112 -12.46 4.73 -5.07
C LEU A 112 -12.50 5.78 -3.96
N VAL A 113 -13.47 5.65 -3.06
CA VAL A 113 -13.62 6.51 -1.88
C VAL A 113 -13.68 5.64 -0.63
N MET A 114 -12.87 5.96 0.39
CA MET A 114 -12.98 5.32 1.70
C MET A 114 -14.28 5.76 2.38
N LYS A 115 -14.95 4.82 3.04
CA LYS A 115 -16.20 5.08 3.78
C LYS A 115 -15.87 5.12 5.26
N ASN A 116 -16.72 5.76 6.07
CA ASN A 116 -16.55 5.74 7.53
C ASN A 116 -17.04 4.41 8.13
N THR A 117 -16.29 3.34 7.87
CA THR A 117 -16.53 1.99 8.40
C THR A 117 -15.25 1.50 9.04
N MET A 118 -15.34 0.61 10.03
CA MET A 118 -14.15 0.06 10.70
C MET A 118 -13.11 -0.44 9.69
N ARG A 119 -13.53 -1.25 8.71
CA ARG A 119 -12.65 -1.79 7.66
C ARG A 119 -11.91 -0.71 6.87
N HIS A 120 -12.63 0.27 6.34
CA HIS A 120 -12.02 1.31 5.51
C HIS A 120 -11.15 2.27 6.36
N ASN A 121 -11.53 2.54 7.61
CA ASN A 121 -10.69 3.32 8.50
C ASN A 121 -9.40 2.57 8.85
N THR A 122 -9.46 1.24 9.03
CA THR A 122 -8.26 0.41 9.15
C THR A 122 -7.39 0.48 7.90
N TYR A 123 -7.97 0.46 6.70
CA TYR A 123 -7.20 0.66 5.46
C TYR A 123 -6.53 2.04 5.41
N CYS A 124 -7.20 3.11 5.84
CA CYS A 124 -6.57 4.42 5.98
C CYS A 124 -5.38 4.39 6.95
N MET A 125 -5.52 3.74 8.11
CA MET A 125 -4.42 3.60 9.07
C MET A 125 -3.24 2.81 8.50
N VAL A 126 -3.50 1.78 7.71
CA VAL A 126 -2.45 1.04 7.00
C VAL A 126 -1.71 1.93 6.02
N LEU A 127 -2.44 2.70 5.20
CA LEU A 127 -1.84 3.62 4.23
C LEU A 127 -1.03 4.75 4.90
N CYS A 128 -1.46 5.22 6.08
CA CYS A 128 -0.78 6.28 6.82
C CYS A 128 0.47 5.78 7.56
N GLU A 129 0.34 4.65 8.26
CA GLU A 129 1.30 4.29 9.31
C GLU A 129 2.03 2.97 9.04
N MET A 130 1.51 2.13 8.14
CA MET A 130 2.04 0.77 7.90
C MET A 130 2.46 0.52 6.46
N TYR A 131 2.48 1.56 5.62
CA TYR A 131 2.80 1.43 4.20
C TYR A 131 4.22 0.91 3.93
N SER A 132 5.15 1.09 4.89
CA SER A 132 6.53 0.60 4.82
C SER A 132 6.73 -0.77 5.48
N CYS A 133 5.69 -1.36 6.09
CA CYS A 133 5.77 -2.65 6.74
C CYS A 133 5.61 -3.78 5.71
N LYS A 134 6.02 -5.01 6.07
CA LYS A 134 5.78 -6.19 5.23
C LYS A 134 4.28 -6.47 5.11
N ILE A 135 3.83 -6.88 3.92
CA ILE A 135 2.42 -7.18 3.65
C ILE A 135 1.85 -8.29 4.55
N GLU A 136 2.68 -9.23 4.99
CA GLU A 136 2.27 -10.26 5.95
C GLU A 136 1.93 -9.66 7.31
N ALA A 137 2.70 -8.67 7.79
CA ALA A 137 2.42 -7.97 9.04
C ALA A 137 1.12 -7.17 8.93
N VAL A 138 0.89 -6.51 7.79
CA VAL A 138 -0.38 -5.82 7.50
C VAL A 138 -1.55 -6.82 7.52
N ASN A 139 -1.42 -7.97 6.87
CA ASN A 139 -2.46 -8.99 6.88
C ASN A 139 -2.73 -9.58 8.28
N GLN A 140 -1.69 -9.80 9.09
CA GLN A 140 -1.83 -10.22 10.49
C GLN A 140 -2.59 -9.18 11.32
N PHE A 141 -2.28 -7.89 11.13
CA PHE A 141 -3.00 -6.79 11.77
C PHE A 141 -4.48 -6.71 11.36
N LEU A 142 -4.80 -6.93 10.09
CA LEU A 142 -6.20 -7.00 9.65
C LEU A 142 -6.94 -8.16 10.33
N VAL A 143 -6.31 -9.34 10.38
CA VAL A 143 -6.90 -10.53 11.00
C VAL A 143 -7.12 -10.34 12.51
N SER A 144 -6.22 -9.66 13.23
CA SER A 144 -6.42 -9.37 14.66
C SER A 144 -7.63 -8.47 14.92
N LEU A 145 -8.05 -7.68 13.93
CA LEU A 145 -9.24 -6.84 13.99
C LEU A 145 -10.50 -7.52 13.41
N ASN A 146 -10.45 -8.82 13.10
CA ASN A 146 -11.50 -9.58 12.40
C ASN A 146 -11.83 -9.02 11.00
N ILE A 147 -10.84 -8.42 10.34
CA ILE A 147 -10.94 -7.95 8.95
C ILE A 147 -10.24 -8.97 8.05
N PRO A 148 -10.84 -9.36 6.90
CA PRO A 148 -10.16 -10.24 5.95
C PRO A 148 -8.82 -9.66 5.48
N PRO A 149 -7.79 -10.50 5.25
CA PRO A 149 -6.53 -10.04 4.70
C PRO A 149 -6.72 -9.46 3.29
N LEU A 150 -5.82 -8.56 2.87
CA LEU A 150 -5.89 -7.86 1.58
C LEU A 150 -5.74 -8.83 0.40
N THR A 151 -4.89 -9.83 0.59
CA THR A 151 -4.52 -10.83 -0.39
C THR A 151 -4.53 -12.19 0.29
N ARG A 152 -4.62 -13.27 -0.51
CA ARG A 152 -4.60 -14.61 0.07
C ARG A 152 -3.27 -14.79 0.78
N LEU A 153 -3.31 -15.00 2.10
CA LEU A 153 -2.19 -15.56 2.84
C LEU A 153 -1.90 -16.89 2.16
N GLY A 154 -0.80 -16.97 1.42
CA GLY A 154 -0.42 -18.21 0.75
C GLY A 154 -0.45 -19.32 1.79
N ALA A 155 -1.32 -20.32 1.58
CA ALA A 155 -1.15 -21.59 2.25
C ALA A 155 0.19 -22.12 1.75
N LYS A 156 1.27 -21.82 2.47
CA LYS A 156 2.50 -22.60 2.35
C LYS A 156 2.12 -23.99 2.84
N MET A 157 1.78 -24.85 1.89
CA MET A 157 1.87 -26.30 2.05
C MET A 157 3.33 -26.68 2.26
#